data_AF-A0A5S9MKY0-F1
#
_entry.id   AF-A0A5S9MKY0-F1
#
_cell.length_a   1.000
_cell.length_b   1.000
_cell.length_c   1.000
_cell.angle_alpha   90.00
_cell.angle_beta   90.00
_cell.angle_gamma   90.00
#
_symmetry.space_group_name_H-M   'P 1'
#
loop_
_entity.id
_entity.type
_entity.pdbx_description
1 polymer ?
#
loop_
_entity_poly.entity_id
_entity_poly.type
_entity_poly.pdbx_seq_one_letter_code
_entity_poly.pdbx_strand_id
1 'polypeptide(L)'
;MLSSVDQIDIGIMLGLGDQHGKAAIEWTIDHVHTEYELTEHDQQKRVKSFTGGRPVNFGGQLGKRYAYRFPFSDQQTLPSTIHVPSVTTRLCF
;
A
#
# COMPACT_ATOMS: atom_id res chain seq x y z
N MET A 1 9.24 22.91 9.07
CA MET A 1 9.06 21.93 10.17
C MET A 1 7.68 21.33 9.96
N LEU A 2 7.58 20.03 9.66
CA LEU A 2 6.31 19.30 9.73
C LEU A 2 6.05 19.04 11.22
N SER A 3 5.07 19.73 11.79
CA SER A 3 4.75 19.65 13.23
C SER A 3 3.99 18.38 13.61
N SER A 4 3.28 17.76 12.67
CA SER A 4 2.58 16.49 12.82
C SER A 4 2.39 15.83 11.44
N VAL A 5 2.23 14.51 11.44
CA VAL A 5 1.87 13.73 10.25
C VAL A 5 0.61 12.94 10.58
N ASP A 6 -0.51 13.30 9.95
CA ASP A 6 -1.81 12.68 10.21
C ASP A 6 -2.02 11.41 9.36
N GLN A 7 -1.31 11.31 8.23
CA GLN A 7 -1.47 10.23 7.27
C GLN A 7 -0.19 9.97 6.46
N ILE A 8 0.06 8.69 6.18
CA ILE A 8 1.06 8.21 5.24
C ILE A 8 0.38 7.37 4.15
N ASP A 9 0.58 7.76 2.90
CA ASP A 9 0.23 6.94 1.73
C ASP A 9 1.51 6.48 1.02
N ILE A 10 1.68 5.16 0.90
CA ILE A 10 2.81 4.54 0.21
C ILE A 10 2.31 3.97 -1.11
N GLY A 11 2.92 4.40 -2.22
CA GLY A 11 2.66 3.85 -3.55
C GLY A 11 3.82 2.98 -4.00
N ILE A 12 3.53 1.72 -4.35
CA ILE A 12 4.49 0.76 -4.88
C ILE A 12 4.09 0.43 -6.32
N MET A 13 4.97 0.69 -7.28
CA MET A 13 4.86 0.23 -8.66
C MET A 13 5.85 -0.89 -8.89
N LEU A 14 5.37 -2.08 -9.24
CA LEU A 14 6.22 -3.22 -9.57
C LEU A 14 6.47 -3.28 -11.08
N GLY A 15 7.73 -3.28 -11.49
CA GLY A 15 8.11 -3.46 -12.88
C GLY A 15 7.87 -4.90 -13.33
N LEU A 16 7.20 -5.08 -14.47
CA LEU A 16 6.96 -6.39 -15.11
C LEU A 16 8.25 -7.09 -15.62
N GLY A 17 9.42 -6.45 -15.47
CA GLY A 17 10.71 -6.90 -16.02
C GLY A 17 11.74 -7.40 -15.00
N ASP A 18 11.47 -7.35 -13.70
CA ASP A 18 12.40 -7.87 -12.69
C ASP A 18 12.29 -9.39 -12.57
N GLN A 19 13.42 -10.10 -12.51
CA GLN A 19 13.49 -11.56 -12.37
C GLN A 19 12.91 -12.12 -11.05
N HIS A 20 12.29 -11.29 -10.22
CA HIS A 20 11.38 -11.72 -9.15
C HIS A 20 9.98 -12.16 -9.69
N GLY A 21 9.79 -12.13 -11.01
CA GLY A 21 8.55 -12.26 -11.80
C GLY A 21 7.80 -13.60 -11.81
N LYS A 22 7.88 -14.42 -10.76
CA LYS A 22 6.90 -15.50 -10.54
C LYS A 22 6.43 -15.53 -9.10
N ALA A 23 7.34 -15.58 -8.14
CA ALA A 23 6.99 -15.59 -6.72
C ALA A 23 6.32 -14.28 -6.26
N ALA A 24 6.74 -13.12 -6.78
CA ALA A 24 6.09 -11.85 -6.48
C ALA A 24 4.66 -11.78 -7.06
N ILE A 25 4.45 -12.39 -8.23
CA ILE A 25 3.15 -12.50 -8.89
C ILE A 25 2.26 -13.50 -8.13
N GLU A 26 2.78 -14.68 -7.81
CA GLU A 26 2.10 -15.73 -7.04
C GLU A 26 1.69 -15.21 -5.66
N TRP A 27 2.59 -14.54 -4.93
CA TRP A 27 2.24 -13.91 -3.66
C TRP A 27 1.17 -12.82 -3.83
N THR A 28 1.24 -12.04 -4.91
CA THR A 28 0.22 -11.03 -5.21
C THR A 28 -1.14 -11.67 -5.50
N ILE A 29 -1.17 -12.80 -6.22
CA ILE A 29 -2.38 -13.59 -6.50
C ILE A 29 -2.94 -14.21 -5.21
N ASP A 30 -2.09 -14.81 -4.39
CA ASP A 30 -2.49 -15.45 -3.13
C ASP A 30 -3.13 -14.45 -2.16
N HIS A 31 -2.68 -13.19 -2.21
CA HIS A 31 -3.16 -12.13 -1.33
C HIS A 31 -4.15 -11.18 -2.02
N VAL A 32 -4.50 -11.38 -3.29
CA VAL A 32 -5.48 -10.55 -4.01
C VAL A 32 -6.86 -10.60 -3.35
N HIS A 33 -7.19 -11.71 -2.70
CA HIS A 33 -8.49 -11.94 -2.07
C HIS A 33 -8.41 -12.06 -0.54
N THR A 34 -7.33 -11.60 0.08
CA THR A 34 -7.25 -11.59 1.55
C THR A 34 -8.00 -10.41 2.14
N GLU A 35 -8.52 -10.61 3.34
CA GLU A 35 -8.89 -9.52 4.23
C GLU A 35 -7.73 -9.29 5.19
N TYR A 36 -7.43 -8.02 5.48
CA TYR A 36 -6.39 -7.64 6.42
C TYR A 36 -6.80 -6.39 7.20
N GLU A 37 -6.16 -6.16 8.34
CA GLU A 37 -6.39 -4.98 9.17
C GLU A 37 -5.46 -3.85 8.74
N LEU A 38 -5.96 -2.62 8.68
CA LEU A 38 -5.13 -1.43 8.56
C LEU A 38 -5.56 -0.37 9.56
N THR A 39 -4.62 0.50 9.93
CA THR A 39 -4.91 1.63 10.83
C THR A 39 -5.39 2.82 10.02
N GLU A 40 -6.64 3.23 10.21
CA GLU A 40 -7.28 4.40 9.60
C GLU A 40 -7.90 5.24 10.71
N HIS A 41 -7.44 6.48 10.88
CA HIS A 41 -7.85 7.39 11.95
C HIS A 41 -7.77 6.76 13.37
N ASP A 42 -6.62 6.18 13.71
CA ASP A 42 -6.36 5.48 14.97
C ASP A 42 -7.26 4.25 15.24
N GLN A 43 -7.99 3.78 14.23
CA GLN A 43 -8.84 2.60 14.33
C GLN A 43 -8.34 1.48 13.42
N GLN A 44 -8.36 0.25 13.95
CA GLN A 44 -8.17 -0.94 13.13
C GLN A 44 -9.41 -1.19 12.29
N LYS A 45 -9.20 -1.31 10.98
CA LYS A 45 -10.27 -1.56 10.02
C LYS A 45 -9.92 -2.75 9.14
N ARG A 46 -10.83 -3.72 9.08
CA ARG A 46 -10.71 -4.84 8.15
C ARG A 46 -11.07 -4.38 6.74
N VAL A 47 -10.17 -4.60 5.79
CA VAL A 47 -10.37 -4.30 4.37
C VAL A 47 -10.01 -5.48 3.51
N LYS A 48 -10.51 -5.48 2.27
CA LYS A 48 -10.14 -6.45 1.26
C LYS A 48 -8.98 -5.92 0.41
N SER A 49 -8.00 -6.77 0.17
CA SER A 49 -6.91 -6.53 -0.79
C SER A 49 -7.44 -6.22 -2.19
N PHE A 50 -6.67 -5.47 -2.97
CA PHE A 50 -7.02 -5.03 -4.32
C PHE A 50 -8.33 -4.22 -4.44
N THR A 51 -8.78 -3.60 -3.34
CA THR A 51 -9.90 -2.64 -3.34
C THR A 51 -9.43 -1.22 -3.01
N GLY A 52 -10.35 -0.25 -3.03
CA GLY A 52 -10.05 1.13 -2.62
C GLY A 52 -8.99 1.82 -3.49
N GLY A 53 -9.00 1.50 -4.78
CA GLY A 53 -7.99 1.99 -5.71
C GLY A 53 -8.01 3.51 -5.84
N ARG A 54 -6.84 4.09 -6.04
CA ARG A 54 -6.64 5.54 -6.19
C ARG A 54 -5.55 5.83 -7.22
N PRO A 55 -5.62 6.97 -7.94
CA PRO A 55 -4.53 7.41 -8.79
C PRO A 55 -3.33 7.85 -7.94
N VAL A 56 -2.16 7.26 -8.18
CA VAL A 56 -0.88 7.62 -7.58
C VAL A 56 0.02 8.19 -8.67
N ASN A 57 0.66 9.32 -8.40
CA ASN A 57 1.62 9.93 -9.33
C ASN A 57 3.04 9.48 -8.98
N PHE A 58 3.66 8.69 -9.86
CA PHE A 58 5.02 8.20 -9.70
C PHE A 58 6.07 9.09 -10.38
N GLY A 59 5.65 10.21 -10.97
CA GLY A 59 6.54 11.19 -11.60
C GLY A 59 7.21 10.68 -12.89
N GLY A 60 8.05 11.54 -13.48
CA GLY A 60 8.87 11.24 -14.65
C GLY A 60 8.09 10.56 -15.79
N GLN A 61 8.70 9.51 -16.36
CA GLN A 61 8.10 8.71 -17.44
C GLN A 61 7.02 7.72 -16.94
N LEU A 62 6.97 7.45 -15.63
CA LEU A 62 6.03 6.51 -15.04
C LEU A 62 4.62 7.14 -14.93
N GLY A 63 4.53 8.44 -14.65
CA GLY A 63 3.28 9.18 -14.64
C GLY A 63 2.28 8.69 -13.57
N LYS A 64 0.99 8.85 -13.84
CA LYS A 64 -0.08 8.41 -12.94
C LYS A 64 -0.46 6.95 -13.21
N ARG A 65 -0.62 6.15 -12.16
CA ARG A 65 -1.15 4.77 -12.22
C ARG A 65 -2.21 4.58 -11.15
N TYR A 66 -3.19 3.73 -11.45
CA TYR A 66 -4.19 3.35 -10.45
C TYR A 66 -3.62 2.24 -9.59
N ALA A 67 -3.48 2.50 -8.30
CA ALA A 67 -2.94 1.54 -7.33
C ALA A 67 -4.01 1.16 -6.31
N TYR A 68 -3.95 -0.07 -5.81
CA TYR A 68 -4.97 -0.66 -4.94
C TYR A 68 -4.38 -1.07 -3.60
N ARG A 69 -5.21 -1.06 -2.55
CA ARG A 69 -4.81 -1.46 -1.20
C ARG A 69 -4.20 -2.86 -1.20
N PHE A 70 -3.06 -3.03 -0.53
CA PHE A 70 -2.38 -4.32 -0.48
C PHE A 70 -1.72 -4.55 0.89
N PRO A 71 -1.70 -5.78 1.44
CA PRO A 71 -1.26 -6.08 2.80
C PRO A 71 0.27 -6.11 2.96
N PHE A 72 0.92 -4.95 2.79
CA PHE A 72 2.32 -4.78 3.18
C PHE A 72 2.46 -4.58 4.70
N SER A 73 3.58 -5.06 5.26
CA SER A 73 3.85 -5.06 6.70
C SER A 73 4.09 -3.67 7.29
N ASP A 74 4.51 -2.70 6.46
CA ASP A 74 4.67 -1.29 6.84
C ASP A 74 3.42 -0.70 7.51
N GLN A 75 2.23 -1.07 7.05
CA GLN A 75 0.94 -0.65 7.60
C GLN A 75 0.68 -1.15 9.03
N GLN A 76 1.37 -2.21 9.47
CA GLN A 76 1.29 -2.71 10.85
C GLN A 76 2.31 -2.03 11.77
N THR A 77 3.49 -1.71 11.23
CA THR A 77 4.62 -1.22 12.01
C THR A 77 4.66 0.30 12.14
N LEU A 78 4.33 1.03 11.07
CA LEU A 78 4.43 2.50 11.06
C LEU A 78 3.48 3.21 12.05
N PRO A 79 2.20 2.81 12.21
CA PRO A 79 1.31 3.49 13.14
C PRO A 79 1.84 3.52 14.58
N SER A 80 2.44 2.42 15.05
CA SER A 80 2.99 2.31 16.40
C SER A 80 4.41 2.86 16.54
N THR A 81 5.22 2.82 15.48
CA THR A 81 6.63 3.23 15.55
C THR A 81 6.79 4.75 15.50
N ILE A 82 5.97 5.43 14.68
CA ILE A 82 6.07 6.87 14.46
C ILE A 82 4.79 7.64 14.81
N HIS A 83 3.83 6.99 15.48
CA HIS A 83 2.58 7.59 15.99
C HIS A 83 1.78 8.32 14.92
N VAL A 84 1.59 7.68 13.76
CA VAL A 84 0.80 8.23 12.65
C VAL A 84 -0.61 7.60 12.65
N PRO A 85 -1.68 8.41 12.69
CA PRO A 85 -3.06 7.91 12.79
C PRO A 85 -3.54 7.05 11.62
N SER A 86 -2.97 7.24 10.42
CA SER A 86 -3.41 6.54 9.21
C SER A 86 -2.23 6.13 8.32
N VAL A 87 -2.16 4.85 7.96
CA VAL A 87 -1.14 4.35 7.03
C VAL A 87 -1.81 3.45 6.00
N THR A 88 -1.62 3.75 4.71
CA THR A 88 -2.12 2.90 3.62
C THR A 88 -1.05 2.68 2.56
N THR A 89 -0.82 1.42 2.23
CA THR A 89 0.06 1.02 1.13
C THR A 89 -0.76 0.53 -0.05
N ARG A 90 -0.44 1.03 -1.24
CA ARG A 90 -1.10 0.66 -2.49
C ARG A 90 -0.10 0.13 -3.52
N LEU A 91 -0.52 -0.91 -4.21
CA LEU A 91 0.25 -1.62 -5.23
C LEU A 91 -0.34 -1.37 -6.63
N CYS A 92 0.53 -1.16 -7.61
CA CYS A 92 0.22 -1.26 -9.04
C CYS A 92 1.37 -1.91 -9.81
N PHE A 93 1.11 -2.19 -11.08
CA PHE A 93 2.08 -2.67 -12.08
C PHE A 93 2.29 -1.59 -13.16
#